data_AF-L7UD13-F1
#
_entry.id   AF-L7UD13-F1
#
_cell.length_a   1.000
_cell.length_b   1.000
_cell.length_c   1.000
_cell.angle_alpha   90.00
_cell.angle_beta   90.00
_cell.angle_gamma   90.00
#
_symmetry.space_group_name_H-M   'P 1'
#
loop_
_entity.id
_entity.type
_entity.pdbx_description
1 polymer ?
#
loop_
_entity_poly.entity_id
_entity_poly.type
_entity_poly.pdbx_seq_one_letter_code
_entity_poly.pdbx_strand_id
1 'polypeptide(L)'
;MSAVAVVLLLPAVAVAGMPHFSLTELASERLEAISFFLALYALVSVGVWGLWRRLRRDVTRLPALSFGSALAMVFLLGLALQLVLSMIAGGRELMTPGAWEKSGVTHRLTPTQLPSDSELVLQARRQRLDELRLALWAYAADHGRVFPASDHGPELAPARWKVLGDSGMHFIYVGGQKADESSLPLAYEPGIFGRERWVLFANGDIQRLPIEAIHRALMAEATP
;
A
#
# COMPACT_ATOMS: atom_id res chain seq x y z
N MET A 1 49.76 -20.59 41.52
CA MET A 1 48.56 -20.16 40.77
C MET A 1 48.26 -21.27 39.79
N SER A 2 47.40 -22.22 40.18
CA SER A 2 47.15 -23.45 39.43
C SER A 2 45.82 -23.37 38.71
N ALA A 3 45.87 -23.59 37.39
CA ALA A 3 44.72 -23.79 36.54
C ALA A 3 44.07 -25.15 36.86
N VAL A 4 42.75 -25.17 37.03
CA VAL A 4 41.96 -26.40 37.10
C VAL A 4 41.04 -26.42 35.90
N ALA A 5 41.35 -27.32 34.97
CA ALA A 5 40.52 -27.67 33.83
C ALA A 5 39.31 -28.48 34.33
N VAL A 6 38.09 -27.99 34.08
CA VAL A 6 36.86 -28.73 34.35
C VAL A 6 36.52 -29.53 33.09
N VAL A 7 36.60 -30.85 33.22
CA VAL A 7 36.31 -31.86 32.20
C VAL A 7 34.80 -31.90 31.93
N LEU A 8 34.43 -31.74 30.66
CA LEU A 8 33.08 -31.96 30.12
C LEU A 8 32.71 -33.45 30.21
N LEU A 9 31.87 -33.82 31.16
CA LEU A 9 31.20 -35.13 31.19
C LEU A 9 29.92 -35.05 30.37
N LEU A 10 29.95 -35.63 29.16
CA LEU A 10 28.77 -35.90 28.35
C LEU A 10 27.89 -36.94 29.07
N PRO A 11 26.56 -36.75 29.19
CA PRO A 11 25.70 -37.78 29.75
C PRO A 11 25.57 -38.95 28.76
N ALA A 12 25.93 -40.14 29.23
CA ALA A 12 25.53 -41.39 28.59
C ALA A 12 24.00 -41.51 28.73
N VAL A 13 23.28 -41.37 27.61
CA VAL A 13 21.83 -41.52 27.58
C VAL A 13 21.50 -43.00 27.67
N ALA A 14 21.20 -43.47 28.88
CA ALA A 14 20.56 -44.75 29.10
C ALA A 14 19.09 -44.64 28.66
N VAL A 15 18.78 -45.17 27.47
CA VAL A 15 17.40 -45.28 26.97
C VAL A 15 16.71 -46.45 27.67
N ALA A 16 16.20 -46.18 28.87
CA ALA A 16 15.18 -47.00 29.51
C ALA A 16 13.82 -46.40 29.14
N GLY A 17 12.87 -47.23 28.69
CA GLY A 17 11.55 -46.83 28.18
C GLY A 17 10.64 -46.17 29.21
N MET A 18 10.98 -44.96 29.64
CA MET A 18 10.09 -44.08 30.39
C MET A 18 9.12 -43.38 29.41
N PRO A 19 7.81 -43.31 29.72
CA PRO A 19 6.86 -42.55 28.92
C PRO A 19 7.28 -41.07 28.89
N HIS A 20 7.65 -40.59 27.71
CA HIS A 20 8.00 -39.19 27.49
C HIS A 20 6.72 -38.39 27.27
N PHE A 21 6.33 -37.59 28.26
CA PHE A 21 5.25 -36.61 28.11
C PHE A 21 5.78 -35.43 27.28
N SER A 22 5.72 -35.54 25.95
CA SER A 22 5.97 -34.39 25.09
C SER A 22 4.79 -33.42 25.23
N LEU A 23 5.09 -32.18 25.64
CA LEU A 23 4.21 -31.07 25.33
C LEU A 23 3.98 -31.08 23.82
N THR A 24 2.73 -30.94 23.38
CA THR A 24 2.45 -30.77 21.94
C THR A 24 3.37 -29.69 21.36
N GLU A 25 3.83 -29.83 20.12
CA GLU A 25 4.75 -28.86 19.51
C GLU A 25 4.25 -27.41 19.68
N LEU A 26 2.93 -27.23 19.56
CA LEU A 26 2.26 -25.95 19.84
C LEU A 26 2.48 -25.44 21.27
N ALA A 27 2.40 -26.30 22.28
CA ALA A 27 2.63 -25.91 23.67
C ALA A 27 4.12 -25.58 23.95
N SER A 28 5.04 -26.28 23.29
CA SER A 28 6.48 -25.97 23.37
C SER A 28 6.79 -24.57 22.85
N GLU A 29 6.32 -24.26 21.64
CA GLU A 29 6.49 -22.94 21.01
C GLU A 29 5.89 -21.80 21.85
N ARG A 30 4.71 -22.03 22.44
CA ARG A 30 4.07 -21.04 23.33
C ARG A 30 4.89 -20.81 24.59
N LEU A 31 5.44 -21.86 25.19
CA LEU A 31 6.24 -21.77 26.41
C LEU A 31 7.57 -21.05 26.16
N GLU A 32 8.21 -21.29 25.02
CA GLU A 32 9.39 -20.56 24.59
C GLU A 32 9.08 -19.06 24.42
N ALA A 33 8.00 -18.72 23.70
CA ALA A 33 7.59 -17.34 23.50
C ALA A 33 7.31 -16.64 24.85
N ILE A 34 6.55 -17.27 25.74
CA ILE A 34 6.25 -16.73 27.08
C ILE A 34 7.56 -16.52 27.88
N SER A 35 8.49 -17.49 27.81
CA SER A 35 9.76 -17.39 28.53
C SER A 35 10.61 -16.24 28.01
N PHE A 36 10.69 -16.06 26.69
CA PHE A 36 11.37 -14.92 26.07
C PHE A 36 10.76 -13.59 26.50
N PHE A 37 9.43 -13.46 26.47
CA PHE A 37 8.74 -12.26 26.92
C PHE A 37 8.99 -11.96 28.40
N LEU A 38 8.95 -12.97 29.27
CA LEU A 38 9.24 -12.81 30.69
C LEU A 38 10.70 -12.38 30.93
N ALA A 39 11.65 -12.95 30.19
CA ALA A 39 13.05 -12.57 30.28
C ALA A 39 13.28 -11.12 29.83
N LEU A 40 12.70 -10.71 28.71
CA LEU A 40 12.78 -9.34 28.22
C LEU A 40 12.09 -8.36 29.18
N TYR A 41 10.93 -8.72 29.71
CA TYR A 41 10.20 -7.92 30.68
C TYR A 41 10.98 -7.73 31.99
N ALA A 42 11.64 -8.78 32.48
CA ALA A 42 12.54 -8.70 33.62
C ALA A 42 13.76 -7.80 33.32
N LEU A 43 14.36 -7.92 32.13
CA LEU A 43 15.48 -7.09 31.69
C LEU A 43 15.12 -5.60 31.68
N VAL A 44 13.97 -5.25 31.11
CA VAL A 44 13.47 -3.86 31.10
C VAL A 44 13.24 -3.37 32.53
N SER A 45 12.66 -4.20 33.40
CA SER A 45 12.41 -3.86 34.80
C SER A 45 13.71 -3.62 35.59
N VAL A 46 14.75 -4.41 35.32
CA VAL A 46 16.11 -4.18 35.85
C VAL A 46 16.67 -2.84 35.35
N GLY A 47 16.48 -2.52 34.07
CA GLY A 47 16.90 -1.24 33.48
C GLY A 47 16.24 -0.05 34.17
N VAL A 48 14.92 -0.08 34.33
CA VAL A 48 14.14 0.95 35.02
C VAL A 48 14.57 1.10 36.48
N TRP A 49 14.72 -0.03 37.19
CA TRP A 49 15.19 -0.05 38.57
C TRP A 49 16.60 0.56 38.71
N GLY A 50 17.52 0.19 37.82
CA GLY A 50 18.90 0.70 37.79
C GLY A 50 18.95 2.19 37.49
N LEU A 51 18.18 2.64 36.51
CA LEU A 51 18.09 4.06 36.14
C LEU A 51 17.49 4.89 37.30
N TRP A 52 16.45 4.39 37.95
CA TRP A 52 15.85 5.06 39.12
C TRP A 52 16.85 5.18 40.27
N ARG A 53 17.62 4.12 40.54
CA ARG A 53 18.69 4.15 41.54
C ARG A 53 19.79 5.14 41.19
N ARG A 54 20.14 5.27 39.92
CA ARG A 54 21.10 6.27 39.44
C ARG A 54 20.55 7.68 39.66
N LEU A 55 19.31 7.94 39.24
CA LEU A 55 18.65 9.24 39.38
C LEU A 55 18.49 9.68 40.85
N ARG A 56 18.24 8.74 41.76
CA ARG A 56 18.19 9.00 43.20
C ARG A 56 19.52 9.52 43.77
N ARG A 57 20.66 9.25 43.12
CA ARG A 57 21.95 9.80 43.56
C ARG A 57 21.99 11.32 43.41
N ASP A 58 21.34 11.84 42.36
CA ASP A 58 21.37 13.26 42.01
C ASP A 58 20.16 14.02 42.60
N VAL A 59 19.07 13.32 42.92
CA VAL A 59 17.85 13.92 43.47
C VAL A 59 17.52 13.33 44.85
N THR A 60 17.82 14.10 45.89
CA THR A 60 17.69 13.68 47.31
C THR A 60 16.25 13.45 47.79
N ARG A 61 15.23 13.90 47.05
CA ARG A 61 13.81 13.74 47.41
C ARG A 61 13.13 12.49 46.84
N LEU A 62 13.82 11.66 46.05
CA LEU A 62 13.18 10.51 45.40
C LEU A 62 13.05 9.30 46.34
N PRO A 63 11.87 8.64 46.38
CA PRO A 63 11.69 7.43 47.19
C PRO A 63 12.52 6.27 46.66
N ALA A 64 12.96 5.39 47.58
CA ALA A 64 13.69 4.19 47.23
C ALA A 64 12.77 3.18 46.55
N LEU A 65 13.08 2.82 45.31
CA LEU A 65 12.31 1.84 44.55
C LEU A 65 12.88 0.43 44.79
N SER A 66 12.03 -0.48 45.28
CA SER A 66 12.34 -1.90 45.34
C SER A 66 12.26 -2.52 43.94
N PHE A 67 12.87 -3.70 43.73
CA PHE A 67 12.75 -4.38 42.44
C PHE A 67 11.30 -4.77 42.13
N GLY A 68 10.54 -5.23 43.13
CA GLY A 68 9.11 -5.51 42.96
C GLY A 68 8.29 -4.27 42.60
N SER A 69 8.65 -3.11 43.14
CA SER A 69 8.04 -1.83 42.75
C SER A 69 8.38 -1.44 41.31
N ALA A 70 9.61 -1.71 40.83
CA ALA A 70 9.97 -1.48 39.43
C ALA A 70 9.18 -2.39 38.49
N LEU A 71 9.08 -3.68 38.81
CA LEU A 71 8.29 -4.65 38.07
C LEU A 71 6.83 -4.18 37.98
N ALA A 72 6.21 -3.86 39.12
CA ALA A 72 4.84 -3.35 39.16
C ALA A 72 4.68 -2.06 38.35
N MET A 73 5.65 -1.14 38.41
CA MET A 73 5.62 0.10 37.63
C MET A 73 5.68 -0.17 36.13
N VAL A 74 6.57 -1.04 35.65
CA VAL A 74 6.63 -1.42 34.23
C VAL A 74 5.33 -2.13 33.80
N PHE A 75 4.77 -2.99 34.66
CA PHE A 75 3.49 -3.65 34.40
C PHE A 75 2.35 -2.64 34.22
N LEU A 76 2.16 -1.76 35.20
CA LEU A 76 1.12 -0.75 35.20
C LEU A 76 1.27 0.23 34.05
N LEU A 77 2.51 0.63 33.73
CA LEU A 77 2.80 1.46 32.56
C LEU A 77 2.43 0.73 31.26
N GLY A 78 2.74 -0.56 31.15
CA GLY A 78 2.33 -1.40 30.02
C GLY A 78 0.80 -1.44 29.87
N LEU A 79 0.06 -1.66 30.96
CA LEU A 79 -1.40 -1.64 30.95
C LEU A 79 -1.97 -0.27 30.57
N ALA A 80 -1.40 0.82 31.09
CA ALA A 80 -1.84 2.16 30.76
C ALA A 80 -1.61 2.47 29.26
N LEU A 81 -0.45 2.12 28.72
CA LEU A 81 -0.14 2.26 27.30
C LEU A 81 -1.05 1.39 26.44
N GLN A 82 -1.35 0.16 26.86
CA GLN A 82 -2.29 -0.73 26.19
C GLN A 82 -3.70 -0.11 26.12
N LEU A 83 -4.17 0.48 27.23
CA LEU A 83 -5.45 1.18 27.27
C LEU A 83 -5.46 2.37 26.32
N VAL A 84 -4.41 3.20 26.34
CA VAL A 84 -4.29 4.35 25.43
C VAL A 84 -4.27 3.90 23.97
N LEU A 85 -3.50 2.86 23.62
CA LEU A 85 -3.48 2.31 22.26
C LEU A 85 -4.86 1.80 21.84
N SER A 86 -5.58 1.12 22.74
CA SER A 86 -6.94 0.67 22.49
C SER A 86 -7.91 1.84 22.26
N MET A 87 -7.75 2.94 23.01
CA MET A 87 -8.58 4.13 22.82
C MET A 87 -8.26 4.86 21.51
N ILE A 88 -6.99 4.95 21.11
CA ILE A 88 -6.59 5.53 19.82
C ILE A 88 -7.15 4.67 18.67
N ALA A 89 -7.06 3.34 18.79
CA ALA A 89 -7.65 2.42 17.82
C ALA A 89 -9.17 2.63 17.72
N GLY A 90 -9.89 2.66 18.85
CA GLY A 90 -11.34 2.92 18.87
C GLY A 90 -11.72 4.31 18.34
N GLY A 91 -10.91 5.34 18.62
CA GLY A 91 -11.10 6.69 18.04
C GLY A 91 -10.98 6.71 16.53
N ARG A 92 -10.06 5.91 15.97
CA ARG A 92 -9.92 5.76 14.51
C ARG A 92 -11.14 5.08 13.87
N GLU A 93 -11.78 4.15 14.58
CA GLU A 93 -13.03 3.51 14.12
C GLU A 93 -14.18 4.51 14.04
N LEU A 94 -14.28 5.45 14.99
CA LEU A 94 -15.24 6.55 14.94
C LEU A 94 -15.01 7.49 13.75
N MET A 95 -13.76 7.68 13.34
CA MET A 95 -13.41 8.54 12.19
C MET A 95 -13.57 7.85 10.82
N THR A 96 -13.81 6.54 10.77
CA THR A 96 -13.98 5.77 9.52
C THR A 96 -15.29 4.97 9.51
N PRO A 97 -16.45 5.67 9.49
CA PRO A 97 -17.74 4.99 9.44
C PRO A 97 -17.81 4.08 8.20
N GLY A 98 -18.08 2.79 8.40
CA GLY A 98 -18.18 1.77 7.34
C GLY A 98 -16.94 0.87 7.14
N ALA A 99 -15.85 1.06 7.89
CA ALA A 99 -14.65 0.21 7.80
C ALA A 99 -14.81 -1.22 8.33
N TRP A 100 -15.89 -1.48 9.08
CA TRP A 100 -16.16 -2.78 9.71
C TRP A 100 -17.50 -3.33 9.25
N GLU A 101 -17.48 -4.53 8.69
CA GLU A 101 -18.68 -5.27 8.35
C GLU A 101 -18.83 -6.46 9.32
N LYS A 102 -20.06 -6.73 9.78
CA LYS A 102 -20.33 -7.88 10.65
C LYS A 102 -20.20 -9.16 9.82
N SER A 103 -19.22 -10.01 10.15
CA SER A 103 -19.02 -11.32 9.54
C SER A 103 -19.30 -12.41 10.58
N GLY A 104 -20.57 -12.74 10.80
CA GLY A 104 -20.98 -13.70 11.81
C GLY A 104 -20.86 -13.14 13.23
N VAL A 105 -20.14 -13.84 14.12
CA VAL A 105 -19.90 -13.43 15.53
C VAL A 105 -18.77 -12.40 15.65
N THR A 106 -17.92 -12.29 14.62
CA THR A 106 -16.75 -11.41 14.61
C THR A 106 -16.93 -10.27 13.61
N HIS A 107 -16.32 -9.13 13.90
CA HIS A 107 -16.19 -8.03 12.94
C HIS A 107 -14.99 -8.29 12.03
N ARG A 108 -15.16 -8.07 10.72
CA ARG A 108 -14.07 -8.14 9.74
C ARG A 108 -13.86 -6.73 9.18
N LEU A 109 -12.61 -6.31 9.09
CA LEU A 109 -12.24 -5.12 8.34
C LEU A 109 -12.67 -5.35 6.89
N THR A 110 -13.45 -4.43 6.33
CA THR A 110 -13.62 -4.36 4.88
C THR A 110 -12.22 -4.18 4.32
N PRO A 111 -11.68 -5.12 3.53
CA PRO A 111 -10.40 -4.88 2.90
C PRO A 111 -10.58 -3.63 2.08
N THR A 112 -9.92 -2.53 2.45
CA THR A 112 -9.69 -1.42 1.54
C THR A 112 -9.00 -2.07 0.36
N GLN A 113 -9.75 -2.33 -0.72
CA GLN A 113 -9.17 -2.80 -1.97
C GLN A 113 -8.29 -1.65 -2.42
N LEU A 114 -7.00 -1.72 -2.09
CA LEU A 114 -6.02 -0.97 -2.84
C LEU A 114 -6.25 -1.38 -4.30
N PRO A 115 -6.37 -0.42 -5.22
CA PRO A 115 -6.49 -0.74 -6.63
C PRO A 115 -5.34 -1.68 -7.00
N SER A 116 -5.69 -2.79 -7.63
CA SER A 116 -4.72 -3.74 -8.15
C SER A 116 -3.74 -3.03 -9.09
N ASP A 117 -2.53 -3.58 -9.25
CA ASP A 117 -1.55 -3.03 -10.19
C ASP A 117 -2.14 -2.85 -11.60
N SER A 118 -3.02 -3.78 -12.02
CA SER A 118 -3.76 -3.66 -13.27
C SER A 118 -4.72 -2.47 -13.32
N GLU A 119 -5.43 -2.16 -12.23
CA GLU A 119 -6.32 -1.00 -12.16
C GLU A 119 -5.53 0.30 -12.14
N LEU A 120 -4.40 0.34 -11.43
CA LEU A 120 -3.49 1.48 -11.43
C LEU A 120 -2.96 1.76 -12.84
N VAL A 121 -2.55 0.73 -13.58
CA VAL A 121 -2.11 0.87 -14.98
C VAL A 121 -3.26 1.36 -15.88
N LEU A 122 -4.48 0.84 -15.69
CA LEU A 122 -5.66 1.30 -16.45
C LEU A 122 -6.00 2.77 -16.18
N GLN A 123 -5.90 3.20 -14.92
CA GLN A 123 -6.10 4.59 -14.51
C GLN A 123 -5.03 5.49 -15.12
N ALA A 124 -3.75 5.09 -15.04
CA ALA A 124 -2.64 5.85 -15.61
C ALA A 124 -2.77 6.01 -17.14
N ARG A 125 -3.19 4.95 -17.84
CA ARG A 125 -3.50 4.99 -19.28
C ARG A 125 -4.59 6.00 -19.61
N ARG A 126 -5.71 5.95 -18.88
CA ARG A 126 -6.82 6.91 -19.04
C ARG A 126 -6.37 8.34 -18.77
N GLN A 127 -5.61 8.56 -17.70
CA GLN A 127 -5.09 9.88 -17.33
C GLN A 127 -4.21 10.47 -18.44
N ARG A 128 -3.35 9.66 -19.09
CA ARG A 128 -2.54 10.14 -20.22
C ARG A 128 -3.37 10.61 -21.41
N LEU A 129 -4.44 9.89 -21.73
CA LEU A 129 -5.35 10.34 -22.79
C LEU A 129 -6.13 11.60 -22.40
N ASP A 130 -6.46 11.77 -21.11
CA ASP A 130 -7.08 12.99 -20.61
C ASP A 130 -6.13 14.20 -20.64
N GLU A 131 -4.85 14.00 -20.35
CA GLU A 131 -3.80 15.03 -20.51
C GLU A 131 -3.67 15.49 -21.97
N LEU A 132 -3.80 14.57 -22.92
CA LEU A 132 -3.84 14.88 -24.35
C LEU A 132 -5.13 15.63 -24.71
N ARG A 133 -6.29 15.18 -24.22
CA ARG A 133 -7.58 15.88 -24.40
C ARG A 133 -7.50 17.33 -23.95
N LEU A 134 -7.01 17.59 -22.73
CA LEU A 134 -6.87 18.95 -22.23
C LEU A 134 -6.00 19.83 -23.13
N ALA A 135 -4.91 19.27 -23.65
CA ALA A 135 -4.01 20.01 -24.54
C ALA A 135 -4.65 20.29 -25.92
N LEU A 136 -5.38 19.32 -26.48
CA LEU A 136 -6.12 19.48 -27.73
C LEU A 136 -7.25 20.52 -27.61
N TRP A 137 -7.99 20.52 -26.50
CA TRP A 137 -9.07 21.50 -26.27
C TRP A 137 -8.52 22.90 -25.98
N ALA A 138 -7.38 23.01 -25.28
CA ALA A 138 -6.70 24.28 -25.12
C ALA A 138 -6.27 24.86 -26.47
N TYR A 139 -5.66 24.04 -27.33
CA TYR A 139 -5.31 24.46 -28.69
C TYR A 139 -6.56 24.88 -29.49
N ALA A 140 -7.61 24.06 -29.48
CA ALA A 140 -8.83 24.34 -30.22
C ALA A 140 -9.51 25.63 -29.74
N ALA A 141 -9.47 25.95 -28.44
CA ALA A 141 -10.00 27.20 -27.92
C ALA A 141 -9.33 28.43 -28.54
N ASP A 142 -8.02 28.36 -28.79
CA ASP A 142 -7.23 29.44 -29.38
C ASP A 142 -7.33 29.48 -30.93
N HIS A 143 -7.74 28.38 -31.56
CA HIS A 143 -7.72 28.19 -33.03
C HIS A 143 -9.12 27.98 -33.63
N GLY A 144 -10.13 28.66 -33.07
CA GLY A 144 -11.48 28.67 -33.66
C GLY A 144 -12.16 27.29 -33.65
N ARG A 145 -11.90 26.49 -32.61
CA ARG A 145 -12.37 25.11 -32.40
C ARG A 145 -11.79 24.07 -33.34
N VAL A 146 -10.74 24.40 -34.09
CA VAL A 146 -10.09 23.45 -34.99
C VAL A 146 -8.99 22.70 -34.23
N PHE A 147 -8.99 21.37 -34.33
CA PHE A 147 -7.89 20.57 -33.79
C PHE A 147 -6.66 20.60 -34.72
N PRO A 148 -5.47 20.27 -34.19
CA PRO A 148 -4.25 20.07 -34.98
C PRO A 148 -4.47 19.23 -36.24
N ALA A 149 -3.80 19.59 -37.34
CA ALA A 149 -3.89 18.81 -38.57
C ALA A 149 -3.15 17.46 -38.46
N SER A 150 -2.10 17.39 -37.63
CA SER A 150 -1.29 16.18 -37.42
C SER A 150 -0.65 16.16 -36.04
N ASP A 151 -0.26 14.98 -35.58
CA ASP A 151 0.50 14.76 -34.33
C ASP A 151 2.01 15.03 -34.48
N HIS A 152 2.48 15.26 -35.71
CA HIS A 152 3.88 15.60 -36.01
C HIS A 152 4.15 17.10 -36.07
N GLY A 153 3.12 17.94 -35.96
CA GLY A 153 3.24 19.39 -35.98
C GLY A 153 3.92 19.95 -34.72
N PRO A 154 4.49 21.16 -34.78
CA PRO A 154 5.08 21.83 -33.60
C PRO A 154 4.02 22.38 -32.63
N GLU A 155 2.73 22.24 -32.95
CA GLU A 155 1.58 22.81 -32.25
C GLU A 155 1.45 22.32 -30.80
N LEU A 156 1.85 21.07 -30.55
CA LEU A 156 1.81 20.43 -29.24
C LEU A 156 3.18 19.82 -28.92
N ALA A 157 3.60 19.92 -27.65
CA ALA A 157 4.86 19.35 -27.21
C ALA A 157 4.90 17.82 -27.48
N PRO A 158 6.00 17.27 -28.05
CA PRO A 158 6.07 15.85 -28.41
C PRO A 158 5.76 14.88 -27.27
N ALA A 159 6.04 15.27 -26.02
CA ALA A 159 5.73 14.48 -24.84
C ALA A 159 4.23 14.24 -24.62
N ARG A 160 3.34 15.12 -25.12
CA ARG A 160 1.88 15.01 -24.98
C ARG A 160 1.30 13.92 -25.87
N TRP A 161 1.95 13.62 -26.99
CA TRP A 161 1.50 12.60 -27.92
C TRP A 161 1.86 11.19 -27.47
N LYS A 162 2.77 11.04 -26.50
CA LYS A 162 3.26 9.74 -26.05
C LYS A 162 2.27 9.01 -25.16
N VAL A 163 2.16 7.70 -25.38
CA VAL A 163 1.45 6.80 -24.46
C VAL A 163 2.28 6.50 -23.22
N LEU A 164 1.69 5.81 -22.24
CA LEU A 164 2.33 5.51 -20.96
C LEU A 164 3.72 4.85 -21.13
N GLY A 165 4.70 5.38 -20.38
CA GLY A 165 6.07 4.85 -20.29
C GLY A 165 7.04 5.38 -21.36
N ASP A 166 8.29 4.91 -21.31
CA ASP A 166 9.37 5.29 -22.24
C ASP A 166 9.34 4.52 -23.56
N SER A 167 8.20 3.92 -23.91
CA SER A 167 8.04 3.14 -25.13
C SER A 167 8.21 3.95 -26.41
N GLY A 168 8.17 5.28 -26.32
CA GLY A 168 8.28 6.19 -27.47
C GLY A 168 7.07 6.15 -28.41
N MET A 169 6.05 5.33 -28.12
CA MET A 169 4.85 5.22 -28.94
C MET A 169 3.93 6.43 -28.75
N HIS A 170 3.25 6.80 -29.82
CA HIS A 170 2.25 7.87 -29.80
C HIS A 170 0.83 7.31 -29.75
N PHE A 171 -0.12 8.12 -29.29
CA PHE A 171 -1.53 7.92 -29.60
C PHE A 171 -1.73 8.00 -31.11
N ILE A 172 -2.61 7.14 -31.64
CA ILE A 172 -2.99 7.23 -33.04
C ILE A 172 -4.01 8.36 -33.16
N TYR A 173 -3.60 9.44 -33.83
CA TYR A 173 -4.38 10.66 -33.96
C TYR A 173 -5.06 10.77 -35.33
N VAL A 174 -6.31 11.23 -35.34
CA VAL A 174 -7.12 11.44 -36.55
C VAL A 174 -7.42 12.94 -36.66
N GLY A 175 -6.52 13.66 -37.33
CA GLY A 175 -6.59 15.12 -37.47
C GLY A 175 -7.71 15.61 -38.40
N GLY A 176 -7.85 16.94 -38.48
CA GLY A 176 -8.80 17.61 -39.38
C GLY A 176 -10.23 17.75 -38.84
N GLN A 177 -10.45 17.42 -37.56
CA GLN A 177 -11.74 17.52 -36.89
C GLN A 177 -11.87 18.84 -36.11
N LYS A 178 -13.09 19.16 -35.71
CA LYS A 178 -13.40 20.32 -34.86
C LYS A 178 -13.95 19.89 -33.52
N ALA A 179 -13.64 20.67 -32.49
CA ALA A 179 -14.10 20.42 -31.13
C ALA A 179 -15.63 20.53 -31.03
N ASP A 180 -16.24 19.54 -30.38
CA ASP A 180 -17.66 19.47 -30.04
C ASP A 180 -18.64 19.38 -31.23
N GLU A 181 -18.12 19.15 -32.45
CA GLU A 181 -18.93 19.11 -33.68
C GLU A 181 -19.27 17.68 -34.13
N SER A 182 -18.44 16.69 -33.78
CA SER A 182 -18.65 15.29 -34.15
C SER A 182 -18.41 14.33 -32.98
N SER A 183 -19.05 13.17 -33.03
CA SER A 183 -18.80 12.03 -32.14
C SER A 183 -17.83 11.03 -32.77
N LEU A 184 -16.88 11.53 -33.54
CA LEU A 184 -15.89 10.71 -34.23
C LEU A 184 -14.65 10.49 -33.36
N PRO A 185 -13.97 9.34 -33.51
CA PRO A 185 -12.70 9.11 -32.84
C PRO A 185 -11.67 10.16 -33.28
N LEU A 186 -11.09 10.86 -32.30
CA LEU A 186 -10.06 11.88 -32.49
C LEU A 186 -8.66 11.33 -32.18
N ALA A 187 -8.52 10.54 -31.12
CA ALA A 187 -7.26 9.88 -30.76
C ALA A 187 -7.52 8.57 -30.05
N TYR A 188 -6.67 7.56 -30.23
CA TYR A 188 -6.80 6.29 -29.52
C TYR A 188 -5.45 5.60 -29.28
N GLU A 189 -5.44 4.66 -28.34
CA GLU A 189 -4.23 3.93 -27.98
C GLU A 189 -3.74 2.97 -29.09
N PRO A 190 -2.42 2.71 -29.19
CA PRO A 190 -1.85 1.71 -30.06
C PRO A 190 -2.17 0.27 -29.59
N GLY A 191 -1.97 -0.71 -30.47
CA GLY A 191 -2.40 -2.10 -30.26
C GLY A 191 -1.70 -2.89 -29.16
N ILE A 192 -0.69 -2.31 -28.51
CA ILE A 192 0.08 -2.97 -27.45
C ILE A 192 -0.70 -3.14 -26.13
N PHE A 193 -1.82 -2.42 -25.96
CA PHE A 193 -2.54 -2.36 -24.69
C PHE A 193 -3.73 -3.33 -24.54
N GLY A 194 -3.79 -4.35 -25.42
CA GLY A 194 -4.78 -5.43 -25.37
C GLY A 194 -5.94 -5.25 -26.34
N ARG A 195 -7.05 -5.96 -26.06
CA ARG A 195 -8.23 -6.02 -26.94
C ARG A 195 -9.04 -4.72 -26.94
N GLU A 196 -9.09 -4.04 -25.81
CA GLU A 196 -9.80 -2.77 -25.65
C GLU A 196 -8.82 -1.62 -25.48
N ARG A 197 -9.20 -0.48 -26.03
CA ARG A 197 -8.37 0.71 -26.12
C ARG A 197 -9.15 1.90 -25.63
N TRP A 198 -8.48 2.82 -24.95
CA TRP A 198 -9.05 4.13 -24.70
C TRP A 198 -9.07 4.93 -26.00
N VAL A 199 -10.24 5.52 -26.25
CA VAL A 199 -10.55 6.32 -27.44
C VAL A 199 -11.09 7.65 -26.97
N LEU A 200 -10.46 8.74 -27.40
CA LEU A 200 -10.92 10.10 -27.26
C LEU A 200 -11.73 10.47 -28.50
N PHE A 201 -12.93 11.00 -28.29
CA PHE A 201 -13.83 11.48 -29.32
C PHE A 201 -13.76 12.99 -29.45
N ALA A 202 -14.13 13.53 -30.62
CA ALA A 202 -14.10 14.97 -30.89
C ALA A 202 -15.11 15.79 -30.05
N ASN A 203 -16.08 15.14 -29.40
CA ASN A 203 -16.98 15.73 -28.40
C ASN A 203 -16.41 15.74 -26.97
N GLY A 204 -15.17 15.26 -26.78
CA GLY A 204 -14.48 15.24 -25.49
C GLY A 204 -14.73 13.98 -24.67
N ASP A 205 -15.63 13.09 -25.12
CA ASP A 205 -15.84 11.81 -24.46
C ASP A 205 -14.62 10.92 -24.63
N ILE A 206 -14.33 10.15 -23.59
CA ILE A 206 -13.33 9.10 -23.67
C ILE A 206 -13.97 7.78 -23.24
N GLN A 207 -13.88 6.77 -24.10
CA GLN A 207 -14.50 5.46 -23.89
C GLN A 207 -13.51 4.33 -24.16
N ARG A 208 -13.78 3.14 -23.61
CA ARG A 208 -13.06 1.91 -23.95
C ARG A 208 -13.79 1.22 -25.07
N LEU A 209 -13.10 0.98 -26.18
CA LEU A 209 -13.67 0.29 -27.32
C LEU A 209 -12.71 -0.77 -27.86
N PRO A 210 -13.24 -1.88 -28.40
CA PRO A 210 -12.46 -2.80 -29.21
C PRO A 210 -12.13 -2.16 -30.57
N ILE A 211 -11.04 -2.58 -31.19
CA ILE A 211 -10.52 -1.96 -32.42
C ILE A 211 -11.52 -2.01 -33.59
N GLU A 212 -12.34 -3.04 -33.65
CA GLU A 212 -13.37 -3.21 -34.69
C GLU A 212 -14.45 -2.12 -34.59
N ALA A 213 -14.79 -1.69 -33.37
CA ALA A 213 -15.75 -0.61 -33.14
C ALA A 213 -15.15 0.75 -33.52
N ILE A 214 -13.85 0.96 -33.28
CA ILE A 214 -13.13 2.18 -33.68
C ILE A 214 -13.12 2.30 -35.21
N HIS A 215 -12.74 1.22 -35.92
CA HIS A 215 -12.75 1.22 -37.37
C HIS A 215 -14.15 1.44 -37.94
N ARG A 216 -15.19 0.85 -37.34
CA ARG A 216 -16.57 1.09 -37.77
C ARG A 216 -16.97 2.56 -37.59
N ALA A 217 -16.61 3.17 -36.46
CA ALA A 217 -16.90 4.59 -36.20
C ALA A 217 -16.17 5.51 -37.19
N LEU A 218 -14.93 5.19 -37.56
CA LEU A 218 -14.17 5.93 -38.57
C LEU A 218 -14.72 5.75 -40.00
N MET A 219 -15.24 4.57 -40.33
CA MET A 219 -15.79 4.26 -41.66
C MET A 219 -17.20 4.82 -41.87
N ALA A 220 -17.98 5.01 -40.79
CA ALA A 220 -19.33 5.55 -40.87
C ALA A 220 -19.35 6.98 -41.43
N GLU A 221 -18.30 7.77 -41.21
CA GLU A 221 -18.16 9.12 -41.78
C GLU A 221 -17.77 9.12 -43.27
N ALA A 222 -17.08 8.08 -43.73
CA ALA A 222 -16.62 7.98 -45.11
C ALA A 222 -17.74 7.69 -46.12
N THR A 223 -18.97 7.48 -45.64
CA THR A 223 -20.15 7.22 -46.48
C THR A 223 -21.12 8.40 -46.32
N PRO A 224 -21.20 9.31 -47.31
CA PRO A 224 -22.07 10.49 -47.25
C PRO A 224 -23.56 10.16 -47.36
#